data_AF-A0A5U3L245-F1
#
_entry.id   AF-A0A5U3L245-F1
#
_cell.length_a   1.000
_cell.length_b   1.000
_cell.length_c   1.000
_cell.angle_alpha   90.00
_cell.angle_beta   90.00
_cell.angle_gamma   90.00
#
_symmetry.space_group_name_H-M   'P 1'
#
loop_
_entity.id
_entity.type
_entity.pdbx_description
1 polymer ?
#
loop_
_entity_poly.entity_id
_entity_poly.type
_entity_poly.pdbx_seq_one_letter_code
_entity_poly.pdbx_strand_id
1 'polypeptide(L)' 'MKEGIYTVVFESSQQSVGEGVVVINNGRVHGGDIAFTIRGIMKRPVMELEVHYYNRD' A
#
# COMPACT_ATOMS: atom_id res chain seq x y z
N MET A 1 11.93 5.53 -3.40
CA MET A 1 11.28 6.65 -2.68
C MET A 1 12.12 6.96 -1.44
N LYS A 2 11.98 8.16 -0.88
CA LYS A 2 12.60 8.47 0.42
C LYS A 2 11.87 7.70 1.52
N GLU A 3 12.52 7.53 2.66
CA GLU A 3 11.84 7.04 3.86
C GLU A 3 10.84 8.09 4.34
N GLY A 4 9.72 7.63 4.89
CA GLY A 4 8.66 8.52 5.36
C GLY A 4 7.28 7.87 5.39
N ILE A 5 6.31 8.67 5.80
CA ILE A 5 4.89 8.33 5.83
C ILE A 5 4.19 9.15 4.75
N TYR A 6 3.39 8.48 3.93
CA TYR A 6 2.73 9.04 2.76
C TYR A 6 1.24 8.77 2.87
N THR A 7 0.42 9.79 2.71
CA THR A 7 -1.00 9.61 2.38
C THR A 7 -1.12 9.26 0.91
N VAL A 8 -1.98 8.30 0.60
CA VAL A 8 -2.24 7.83 -0.77
C VAL A 8 -3.72 7.86 -1.06
N VAL A 9 -4.06 8.18 -2.31
CA VAL A 9 -5.41 8.09 -2.87
C VAL A 9 -5.32 7.19 -4.10
N PHE A 10 -6.27 6.30 -4.28
CA PHE A 10 -6.29 5.35 -5.40
C PHE A 10 -7.69 5.18 -5.97
N GLU A 11 -7.75 4.83 -7.25
CA GLU A 11 -8.97 4.52 -7.99
C GLU A 11 -8.78 3.17 -8.69
N SER A 12 -9.79 2.30 -8.62
CA SER A 12 -9.79 1.00 -9.29
C SER A 12 -10.34 1.11 -10.72
N SER A 13 -10.08 0.10 -11.55
CA SER A 13 -10.70 0.00 -12.88
C SER A 13 -12.24 -0.16 -12.84
N GLN A 14 -12.81 -0.42 -11.66
CA GLN A 14 -14.26 -0.49 -11.42
C GLN A 14 -14.81 0.84 -10.87
N GLN A 15 -14.05 1.93 -10.94
CA GLN A 15 -14.44 3.27 -10.47
C GLN A 15 -14.68 3.36 -8.95
N SER A 16 -14.13 2.42 -8.17
CA SER A 16 -14.09 2.54 -6.71
C SER A 16 -12.89 3.37 -6.29
N VAL A 17 -13.08 4.27 -5.33
CA VAL A 17 -12.01 5.11 -4.76
C VAL A 17 -11.68 4.69 -3.35
N GLY A 18 -10.44 4.95 -2.92
CA GLY A 18 -10.02 4.74 -1.54
C GLY A 18 -8.84 5.64 -1.15
N GLU A 19 -8.67 5.79 0.15
CA GLU A 19 -7.60 6.56 0.77
C GLU A 19 -6.90 5.70 1.83
N GLY A 20 -5.59 5.89 1.95
CA GLY A 20 -4.80 5.12 2.90
C GLY A 20 -3.47 5.77 3.25
N VAL A 21 -2.66 5.02 3.98
CA VAL A 21 -1.32 5.44 4.40
C VAL A 21 -0.29 4.39 3.99
N VAL A 22 0.85 4.85 3.50
CA VAL A 22 2.03 4.03 3.17
C VAL A 22 3.25 4.54 3.94
N VAL A 23 3.95 3.63 4.58
CA VAL A 23 5.22 3.85 5.28
C VAL A 23 6.34 3.20 4.48
N ILE A 24 7.36 4.01 4.16
CA ILE A 24 8.59 3.57 3.54
C ILE A 24 9.70 3.63 4.58
N ASN A 25 10.31 2.48 4.88
CA ASN A 25 11.40 2.39 5.85
C ASN A 25 12.35 1.26 5.44
N ASN A 26 13.64 1.58 5.31
CA ASN A 26 14.71 0.64 5.00
C ASN A 26 14.41 -0.26 3.79
N GLY A 27 13.95 0.36 2.69
CA GLY A 27 13.59 -0.36 1.47
C GLY A 27 12.30 -1.18 1.56
N ARG A 28 11.59 -1.19 2.69
CA ARG A 28 10.31 -1.89 2.86
C ARG A 28 9.14 -0.93 2.67
N VAL A 29 8.04 -1.49 2.16
CA VAL A 29 6.75 -0.84 2.00
C VAL A 29 5.78 -1.50 2.96
N HIS A 30 5.14 -0.71 3.79
CA HIS A 30 4.02 -1.12 4.62
C HIS A 30 2.89 -0.13 4.41
N GLY A 31 1.65 -0.57 4.40
CA GLY A 31 0.54 0.37 4.29
C GLY A 31 -0.80 -0.30 4.48
N GLY A 32 -1.83 0.49 4.30
CA GLY A 32 -3.20 0.02 4.35
C GLY A 32 -4.21 1.15 4.30
N ASP A 33 -5.45 0.72 4.24
CA ASP A 33 -6.66 1.53 4.34
C ASP A 33 -7.59 0.90 5.41
N ILE A 34 -8.87 1.28 5.39
CA ILE A 34 -9.89 0.79 6.33
C ILE A 34 -10.16 -0.73 6.26
N ALA A 35 -9.70 -1.41 5.21
CA ALA A 35 -10.06 -2.79 4.94
C ALA A 35 -8.91 -3.73 4.53
N PHE A 36 -7.83 -3.17 3.97
CA PHE A 36 -6.70 -3.90 3.44
C PHE A 36 -5.39 -3.42 4.03
N THR A 37 -4.43 -4.33 4.19
CA THR A 37 -3.03 -3.98 4.40
C THR A 37 -2.19 -4.39 3.20
N ILE A 38 -1.09 -3.67 3.00
CA ILE A 38 -0.12 -3.97 1.96
C ILE A 38 1.29 -4.10 2.53
N ARG A 39 2.08 -5.01 1.97
CA ARG A 39 3.50 -5.20 2.33
C ARG A 39 4.34 -5.50 1.11
N GLY A 40 5.55 -4.97 1.06
CA GLY A 40 6.46 -5.22 -0.05
C GLY A 40 7.89 -4.81 0.24
N ILE A 41 8.79 -5.14 -0.69
CA ILE A 41 10.20 -4.72 -0.67
C ILE A 41 10.47 -3.95 -1.96
N MET A 42 10.96 -2.72 -1.84
CA MET A 42 11.37 -1.88 -2.96
C MET A 42 12.60 -2.48 -3.66
N LYS A 43 12.37 -3.45 -4.54
CA LYS A 43 13.38 -4.09 -5.38
C LYS A 43 13.22 -3.62 -6.81
N ARG A 44 14.35 -3.52 -7.52
CA ARG A 44 14.39 -3.30 -8.98
C ARG A 44 14.73 -4.61 -9.70
N PRO A 45 14.22 -4.83 -10.92
CA PRO A 45 13.28 -3.97 -11.64
C PRO A 45 11.81 -4.16 -11.19
N VAL A 46 11.52 -5.23 -10.46
CA VAL A 46 10.17 -5.61 -10.02
C VAL A 46 10.04 -5.47 -8.51
N MET A 47 8.96 -4.84 -8.09
CA MET A 47 8.47 -4.84 -6.71
C MET A 47 7.14 -5.58 -6.68
N GLU A 48 7.05 -6.59 -5.83
CA GLU A 48 5.79 -7.27 -5.52
C GLU A 48 5.19 -6.68 -4.25
N LEU A 49 3.86 -6.59 -4.24
CA LEU A 49 3.09 -6.07 -3.11
C LEU A 49 2.05 -7.12 -2.71
N GLU A 50 2.20 -7.67 -1.51
CA GLU A 50 1.21 -8.56 -0.91
C GLU A 50 0.06 -7.73 -0.36
N VAL A 51 -1.18 -8.11 -0.71
CA VAL A 51 -2.40 -7.44 -0.26
C VAL A 51 -3.17 -8.40 0.64
N HIS A 52 -3.53 -7.95 1.84
CA HIS A 52 -4.29 -8.75 2.81
C HIS A 52 -5.58 -8.05 3.21
N TYR A 53 -6.72 -8.69 2.89
CA TYR A 53 -8.07 -8.23 3.24
C TYR A 53 -8.46 -8.72 4.65
N TYR A 54 -8.49 -7.79 5.62
CA TYR A 54 -8.71 -8.12 7.03
C TYR A 54 -10.10 -7.73 7.55
N ASN A 55 -10.70 -6.68 6.99
CA ASN A 55 -12.01 -6.20 7.42
C ASN A 55 -13.09 -6.73 6.47
N ARG A 56 -13.74 -7.84 6.83
CA ARG A 56 -14.68 -8.55 5.95
C ARG A 56 -16.15 -8.28 6.27
N ASP A 57 -16.39 -7.37 7.21
CA ASP A 57 -17.72 -7.01 7.69
C ASP A 57 -18.50 -6.19 6.64
#